data_AF-A0A936ZWY5-F1
#
_entry.id   AF-A0A936ZWY5-F1
#
_cell.length_a   1.000
_cell.length_b   1.000
_cell.length_c   1.000
_cell.angle_alpha   90.00
_cell.angle_beta   90.00
_cell.angle_gamma   90.00
#
_symmetry.space_group_name_H-M   'P 1'
#
loop_
_entity.id
_entity.type
_entity.pdbx_description
1 polymer ?
#
loop_
_entity_poly.entity_id
_entity_poly.type
_entity_poly.pdbx_seq_one_letter_code
_entity_poly.pdbx_strand_id
1 'polypeptide(L)'
;MKTNSKFIGIDVSKKTLDICILSDRKEFFKIDNTSQSIEEFFTGNLSKKTTHYVCIENTGKYGWALMKLMPEFNCLFYVVN
;
A
#
# COMPACT_ATOMS: atom_id res chain seq x y z
N MET A 1 -22.20 -4.91 -8.46
CA MET A 1 -22.15 -3.79 -7.49
C MET A 1 -20.74 -3.22 -7.54
N LYS A 2 -20.57 -1.92 -7.86
CA LYS A 2 -19.27 -1.27 -7.70
C LYS A 2 -18.97 -1.21 -6.20
N THR A 3 -18.05 -2.04 -5.73
CA THR A 3 -17.56 -1.96 -4.36
C THR A 3 -16.81 -0.64 -4.22
N ASN A 4 -17.23 0.24 -3.31
CA ASN A 4 -16.54 1.51 -3.05
C ASN A 4 -15.26 1.29 -2.20
N SER A 5 -14.50 0.27 -2.58
CA SER A 5 -13.34 -0.23 -1.86
C SER A 5 -12.23 -0.60 -2.83
N LYS A 6 -10.99 -0.28 -2.46
CA LYS A 6 -9.77 -0.72 -3.17
C LYS A 6 -8.94 -1.58 -2.23
N PHE A 7 -8.43 -2.68 -2.75
CA PHE A 7 -7.50 -3.54 -2.03
C PHE A 7 -6.10 -3.34 -2.62
N ILE A 8 -5.11 -3.18 -1.76
CA ILE A 8 -3.72 -2.93 -2.12
C ILE A 8 -2.89 -4.02 -1.45
N GLY A 9 -2.30 -4.90 -2.26
CA GLY A 9 -1.34 -5.91 -1.78
C GLY A 9 0.08 -5.44 -2.03
N ILE A 10 0.98 -5.63 -1.07
CA ILE A 10 2.38 -5.21 -1.16
C ILE A 10 3.31 -6.34 -0.73
N ASP A 11 4.15 -6.78 -1.66
CA ASP A 11 5.35 -7.58 -1.40
C ASP A 11 6.49 -6.60 -1.04
N VAL A 12 7.12 -6.84 0.11
CA VAL A 12 8.04 -5.90 0.74
C VAL A 12 9.46 -6.47 0.75
N SER A 13 10.32 -5.91 -0.10
CA SER A 13 11.75 -6.22 -0.09
C SER A 13 12.58 -5.12 0.56
N LYS A 14 13.89 -5.38 0.76
CA LYS A 14 14.82 -4.37 1.27
C LYS A 14 14.90 -3.11 0.39
N LYS A 15 14.79 -3.25 -0.93
CA LYS A 15 15.04 -2.15 -1.89
C LYS A 15 13.76 -1.61 -2.50
N THR A 16 12.77 -2.47 -2.72
CA THR A 16 11.56 -2.12 -3.47
C THR A 16 10.31 -2.64 -2.79
N LEU A 17 9.20 -2.00 -3.12
CA LEU A 17 7.85 -2.45 -2.81
C LEU A 17 7.17 -2.80 -4.13
N ASP A 18 6.70 -4.04 -4.24
CA ASP A 18 5.97 -4.54 -5.39
C ASP A 18 4.47 -4.52 -5.05
N ILE A 19 3.74 -3.58 -5.66
CA ILE A 19 2.39 -3.19 -5.25
C ILE A 19 1.37 -3.62 -6.31
N CYS A 20 0.28 -4.23 -5.86
CA CYS A 20 -0.89 -4.57 -6.67
C CYS A 20 -2.12 -3.84 -6.13
N ILE A 21 -2.76 -3.02 -6.96
CA ILE A 21 -4.05 -2.41 -6.65
C ILE A 21 -5.15 -3.20 -7.34
N LEU A 22 -6.07 -3.76 -6.56
CA LEU A 22 -7.26 -4.47 -7.02
C LEU A 22 -8.50 -3.57 -6.87
N SER A 23 -9.05 -3.19 -8.01
CA SER A 23 -10.30 -2.44 -8.14
C SER A 23 -11.15 -3.02 -9.28
N ASP A 24 -11.71 -2.20 -10.18
CA ASP A 24 -12.34 -2.66 -11.42
C ASP A 24 -11.32 -3.36 -12.35
N ARG A 25 -10.05 -2.96 -12.27
CA ARG A 25 -8.90 -3.57 -12.94
C ARG A 25 -7.74 -3.78 -11.97
N LYS A 26 -6.81 -4.66 -12.34
CA LYS A 26 -5.55 -4.86 -11.63
C LYS A 26 -4.49 -3.89 -12.18
N GLU A 27 -3.86 -3.15 -11.29
CA GLU A 27 -2.75 -2.25 -11.61
C GLU A 27 -1.54 -2.64 -10.77
N PHE A 28 -0.37 -2.69 -11.39
CA PHE A 28 0.89 -3.10 -10.76
C PHE A 28 1.88 -1.95 -10.77
N PHE A 29 2.57 -1.78 -9.65
CA PHE A 29 3.57 -0.74 -9.47
C PHE A 29 4.79 -1.32 -8.77
N LYS A 30 5.95 -0.74 -9.05
CA LYS A 30 7.18 -1.01 -8.33
C LYS A 30 7.80 0.33 -7.92
N ILE A 31 8.00 0.53 -6.63
CA ILE A 31 8.59 1.75 -6.08
C ILE A 31 9.77 1.40 -5.18
N ASP A 32 10.64 2.37 -4.91
CA ASP A 32 11.71 2.20 -3.94
C ASP A 32 11.14 2.12 -2.51
N ASN A 33 11.77 1.30 -1.67
CA ASN A 33 11.42 1.21 -0.25
C ASN A 33 12.07 2.37 0.52
N THR A 34 11.60 3.58 0.23
CA THR A 34 11.99 4.82 0.90
C THR A 34 10.74 5.59 1.33
N SER A 35 10.84 6.36 2.42
CA SER A 35 9.69 7.14 2.92
C SER A 35 9.12 8.09 1.87
N GLN A 36 9.99 8.76 1.10
CA GLN A 36 9.58 9.67 0.03
C GLN A 36 8.75 8.95 -1.05
N SER A 37 9.25 7.84 -1.59
CA SER A 37 8.54 7.10 -2.64
C SER A 37 7.21 6.51 -2.16
N ILE A 38 7.17 6.07 -0.89
CA ILE A 38 5.94 5.59 -0.24
C ILE A 38 4.93 6.74 -0.13
N GLU A 39 5.34 7.90 0.40
CA GLU A 39 4.45 9.06 0.56
C GLU A 39 3.88 9.55 -0.77
N GLU A 40 4.74 9.68 -1.80
CA GLU A 40 4.34 10.07 -3.16
C GLU A 40 3.32 9.08 -3.73
N PHE A 41 3.56 7.78 -3.57
CA PHE A 41 2.67 6.74 -4.07
C PHE A 41 1.29 6.79 -3.40
N PHE A 42 1.23 6.80 -2.07
CA PHE A 42 -0.04 6.74 -1.35
C PHE A 42 -0.83 8.06 -1.46
N THR A 43 -0.17 9.22 -1.49
CA THR A 43 -0.84 10.50 -1.71
C THR A 43 -1.49 10.57 -3.10
N GLY A 44 -0.84 10.01 -4.13
CA GLY A 44 -1.38 9.99 -5.49
C GLY A 44 -2.50 8.96 -5.70
N ASN A 45 -2.50 7.85 -4.95
CA ASN A 45 -3.38 6.70 -5.23
C ASN A 45 -4.55 6.53 -4.24
N LEU A 46 -4.48 7.12 -3.04
CA LEU A 46 -5.55 7.04 -2.05
C LEU A 46 -6.57 8.17 -2.23
N SER A 47 -7.80 7.80 -2.61
CA SER A 47 -8.93 8.73 -2.69
C SER A 47 -9.67 8.85 -1.35
N LYS A 48 -10.05 10.07 -0.94
CA LYS A 48 -10.84 10.27 0.29
C LYS A 48 -12.25 9.65 0.24
N LYS A 49 -12.76 9.33 -0.96
CA LYS A 49 -14.14 8.83 -1.15
C LYS A 49 -14.25 7.30 -1.14
N THR A 50 -13.14 6.60 -1.02
CA THR A 50 -13.03 5.15 -1.18
C THR A 50 -12.35 4.56 0.04
N THR A 51 -12.84 3.43 0.53
CA THR A 51 -12.16 2.70 1.61
C THR A 51 -10.98 1.92 1.02
N HIS A 52 -9.79 2.11 1.58
CA HIS A 52 -8.59 1.44 1.11
C HIS A 52 -8.15 0.39 2.13
N TYR A 53 -8.02 -0.85 1.69
CA TYR A 53 -7.46 -1.95 2.47
C TYR A 53 -6.03 -2.18 1.98
N VAL A 54 -5.05 -1.96 2.84
CA VAL A 54 -3.63 -2.12 2.52
C VAL A 54 -3.12 -3.33 3.28
N CYS A 55 -2.73 -4.37 2.55
CA CYS A 55 -2.19 -5.61 3.08
C CYS A 55 -0.72 -5.72 2.68
N ILE A 56 0.17 -5.91 3.65
CA ILE A 56 1.61 -6.06 3.40
C ILE A 56 2.12 -7.41 3.87
N GLU A 57 3.06 -7.99 3.14
CA GLU A 57 3.81 -9.17 3.59
C GLU A 57 4.63 -8.84 4.84
N ASN A 58 4.62 -9.75 5.83
CA ASN A 58 5.46 -9.62 7.01
C ASN A 58 6.94 -9.96 6.69
N THR A 59 7.72 -8.96 6.29
CA THR A 59 9.18 -9.12 6.04
C THR A 59 10.05 -8.49 7.14
N GLY A 60 9.48 -8.31 8.33
CA GLY A 60 10.17 -7.75 9.49
C GLY A 60 10.62 -6.30 9.26
N LYS A 61 11.91 -6.02 9.45
CA LYS A 61 12.45 -4.65 9.43
C LYS A 61 12.27 -3.90 8.10
N TYR A 62 12.07 -4.61 7.00
CA TYR A 62 11.89 -3.97 5.69
C TYR A 62 10.52 -3.32 5.54
N GLY A 63 9.51 -3.74 6.31
CA GLY A 63 8.20 -3.09 6.35
C GLY A 63 8.14 -1.84 7.23
N TRP A 64 9.17 -1.53 8.02
CA TRP A 64 9.10 -0.49 9.05
C TRP A 64 8.82 0.91 8.52
N ALA A 65 9.44 1.30 7.40
CA ALA A 65 9.21 2.60 6.79
C ALA A 65 7.73 2.76 6.39
N LEU A 66 7.16 1.70 5.81
CA LEU A 66 5.77 1.63 5.40
C LEU A 66 4.87 1.69 6.65
N MET A 67 5.06 0.81 7.63
CA MET A 67 4.29 0.78 8.88
C MET A 67 4.29 2.12 9.64
N LYS A 68 5.41 2.85 9.61
CA LYS A 68 5.52 4.16 10.25
C LYS A 68 4.67 5.22 9.56
N LEU A 69 4.50 5.13 8.24
CA LEU A 69 3.77 6.10 7.43
C LEU A 69 2.27 5.79 7.31
N MET A 70 1.86 4.53 7.45
CA MET A 70 0.45 4.13 7.30
C MET A 70 -0.55 4.89 8.19
N PRO A 71 -0.24 5.25 9.45
CA PRO A 71 -1.14 6.05 10.28
C PRO A 71 -1.49 7.43 9.70
N GLU A 72 -0.64 7.98 8.82
CA GLU A 72 -0.86 9.28 8.17
C GLU A 72 -1.91 9.22 7.04
N PHE A 73 -2.27 8.00 6.62
CA PHE A 73 -3.20 7.76 5.52
C PHE A 73 -4.54 7.23 6.02
N ASN A 74 -5.63 7.68 5.37
CA ASN A 74 -6.97 7.17 5.64
C ASN A 74 -7.18 5.79 4.97
N CYS A 75 -6.57 4.76 5.55
CA CYS A 75 -6.64 3.38 5.09
C CYS A 75 -6.74 2.39 6.26
N LEU A 76 -7.23 1.19 5.96
CA LEU A 76 -7.21 0.06 6.87
C LEU A 76 -5.97 -0.77 6.55
N PHE A 77 -5.03 -0.81 7.49
CA PHE A 77 -3.72 -1.42 7.28
C PHE A 77 -3.62 -2.78 7.99
N TYR A 78 -3.08 -3.77 7.28
CA TYR A 78 -2.93 -5.15 7.75
C TYR A 78 -1.55 -5.68 7.39
N VAL A 79 -0.93 -6.37 8.33
CA VAL A 79 0.28 -7.17 8.09
C VAL A 79 -0.17 -8.62 7.98
N VAL A 80 0.17 -9.29 6.87
CA VAL A 80 -0.31 -10.63 6.52
C VAL A 80 0.85 -11.58 6.24
N ASN A 81 0.60 -12.87 6.41
CA ASN A 81 1.49 -13.98 6.09
C ASN A 81 0.65 -15.19 5.68
#